data_AF-A0A7H4PKD6-F1
#
_entry.id   AF-A0A7H4PKD6-F1
#
_cell.length_a   1.000
_cell.length_b   1.000
_cell.length_c   1.000
_cell.angle_alpha   90.00
_cell.angle_beta   90.00
_cell.angle_gamma   90.00
#
_symmetry.space_group_name_H-M   'P 1'
#
loop_
_entity.id
_entity.type
_entity.pdbx_description
1 polymer ?
#
loop_
_entity_poly.entity_id
_entity_poly.type
_entity_poly.pdbx_seq_one_letter_code
_entity_poly.pdbx_strand_id
1 'polypeptide(L)'
;MTGVNTLFNALLNNKEFQQLDFSSLHLSAGGGMPVQQVVAERWVKLTGQYLLEGYGLTECAPLVSVNPHDIDYHSGSIGLPVPSTEAKLVDDDDNEVAPGEPGRAVRERAAGDAGLLAASGRDR
;
A
#
# COMPACT_ATOMS: atom_id res chain seq x y z
N MET A 1 -9.86 7.15 5.22
CA MET A 1 -10.14 7.34 3.78
C MET A 1 -9.14 6.54 2.97
N THR A 2 -9.56 5.92 1.86
CA THR A 2 -8.66 5.21 0.95
C THR A 2 -8.77 5.77 -0.47
N GLY A 3 -7.70 5.72 -1.26
CA GLY A 3 -7.71 6.28 -2.60
C GLY A 3 -6.44 6.05 -3.41
N VAL A 4 -6.39 6.62 -4.61
CA VAL A 4 -5.21 6.67 -5.48
C VAL A 4 -4.61 8.09 -5.44
N ASN A 5 -3.32 8.23 -5.77
CA ASN A 5 -2.64 9.54 -5.75
C ASN A 5 -3.37 10.62 -6.57
N THR A 6 -3.97 10.25 -7.71
CA THR A 6 -4.77 11.17 -8.55
C THR A 6 -6.01 11.70 -7.83
N LEU A 7 -6.67 10.89 -7.01
CA LEU A 7 -7.81 11.30 -6.20
C LEU A 7 -7.37 12.30 -5.12
N PHE A 8 -6.32 11.97 -4.36
CA PHE A 8 -5.78 12.87 -3.35
C PHE A 8 -5.36 14.21 -3.95
N ASN A 9 -4.69 14.20 -5.10
CA ASN A 9 -4.33 15.42 -5.81
C ASN A 9 -5.57 16.22 -6.25
N ALA A 10 -6.62 15.56 -6.76
CA ALA A 10 -7.86 16.23 -7.14
C ALA A 10 -8.55 16.90 -5.94
N LEU A 11 -8.63 16.20 -4.80
CA LEU A 11 -9.19 16.72 -3.55
C LEU A 11 -8.40 17.92 -3.03
N LEU A 12 -7.07 17.84 -3.06
CA LEU A 12 -6.18 18.94 -2.66
C LEU A 12 -6.32 20.19 -3.54
N ASN A 13 -6.85 20.07 -4.75
CA ASN A 13 -7.10 21.19 -5.66
C ASN A 13 -8.57 21.67 -5.64
N ASN A 14 -9.44 21.04 -4.84
CA ASN A 14 -10.83 21.43 -4.68
C ASN A 14 -10.98 22.40 -3.49
N LYS A 15 -11.52 23.60 -3.75
CA LYS A 15 -11.67 24.66 -2.74
C LYS A 15 -12.70 24.35 -1.64
N GLU A 16 -13.75 23.59 -1.96
CA GLU A 16 -14.77 23.20 -0.98
C GLU A 16 -14.21 22.13 -0.05
N PHE A 17 -13.46 21.17 -0.60
CA PHE A 17 -12.77 20.14 0.19
C PHE A 17 -11.77 20.75 1.19
N GLN A 18 -11.01 21.78 0.76
CA GLN A 18 -10.06 22.47 1.62
C GLN A 18 -10.71 23.18 2.83
N GLN A 19 -12.03 23.40 2.82
CA GLN A 19 -12.77 24.06 3.89
C GLN A 19 -13.45 23.08 4.85
N LEU A 20 -13.35 21.77 4.60
CA LEU A 20 -13.95 20.76 5.46
C LEU A 20 -13.20 20.66 6.80
N ASP A 21 -13.92 20.24 7.83
CA ASP A 21 -13.32 19.87 9.11
C ASP A 21 -12.78 18.43 9.03
N PHE A 22 -11.47 18.29 9.26
CA PHE A 22 -10.76 17.01 9.26
C PHE A 22 -10.53 16.43 10.66
N SER A 23 -11.10 17.03 11.71
CA SER A 23 -10.96 16.57 13.10
C SER A 23 -11.36 15.10 13.33
N SER A 24 -12.23 14.56 12.48
CA SER A 24 -12.68 13.16 12.51
C SER A 24 -11.92 12.22 11.57
N LEU A 25 -10.97 12.74 10.79
CA LEU A 25 -10.13 11.93 9.92
C LEU A 25 -8.97 11.35 10.73
N HIS A 26 -8.99 10.03 10.91
CA HIS A 26 -7.98 9.32 11.70
C HIS A 26 -6.97 8.55 10.84
N LEU A 27 -7.30 8.28 9.57
CA LEU A 27 -6.50 7.43 8.71
C LEU A 27 -6.71 7.80 7.25
N SER A 28 -5.63 7.92 6.50
CA SER A 28 -5.67 8.06 5.04
C SER A 28 -4.67 7.11 4.41
N ALA A 29 -5.09 6.31 3.43
CA ALA A 29 -4.23 5.33 2.77
C ALA A 29 -4.34 5.39 1.24
N GLY A 30 -3.19 5.40 0.58
CA GLY A 30 -3.00 5.33 -0.85
C GLY A 30 -2.54 3.94 -1.31
N GLY A 31 -3.02 3.51 -2.47
CA GLY A 31 -2.59 2.27 -3.10
C GLY A 31 -2.76 2.30 -4.62
N GLY A 32 -2.36 1.23 -5.30
CA GLY A 32 -2.46 1.06 -6.76
C GLY A 32 -1.42 1.82 -7.59
N MET A 33 -0.89 2.93 -7.06
CA MET A 33 0.27 3.65 -7.60
C MET A 33 1.03 4.32 -6.44
N PRO A 34 2.34 4.60 -6.59
CA PRO A 34 3.08 5.38 -5.60
C PRO A 34 2.44 6.75 -5.36
N VAL A 35 2.33 7.13 -4.08
CA VAL A 35 1.92 8.48 -3.68
C VAL A 35 3.10 9.42 -3.88
N GLN A 36 2.85 10.54 -4.56
CA GLN A 36 3.90 11.52 -4.79
C GLN A 36 4.15 12.31 -3.51
N GLN A 37 5.43 12.53 -3.17
CA GLN A 37 5.83 13.27 -1.97
C GLN A 37 5.11 14.63 -1.85
N VAL A 38 4.99 15.38 -2.95
CA VAL A 38 4.28 16.67 -2.97
C VAL A 38 2.80 16.56 -2.59
N VAL A 39 2.15 15.44 -2.93
CA VAL A 39 0.75 15.17 -2.57
C VAL A 39 0.66 14.81 -1.08
N ALA A 40 1.55 13.96 -0.58
CA ALA A 40 1.61 13.57 0.82
C ALA A 40 1.85 14.78 1.75
N GLU A 41 2.82 15.64 1.39
CA GLU A 41 3.13 16.86 2.16
C GLU A 41 1.96 17.84 2.19
N ARG A 42 1.26 18.03 1.07
CA ARG A 42 0.07 18.89 1.02
C ARG A 42 -1.09 18.29 1.80
N TRP A 43 -1.23 16.96 1.78
CA TRP A 43 -2.27 16.24 2.50
C TRP A 43 -2.14 16.39 4.02
N VAL A 44 -0.94 16.17 4.57
CA VAL A 44 -0.72 16.35 6.01
C VAL A 44 -0.88 17.81 6.43
N LYS A 45 -0.44 18.76 5.59
CA LYS A 45 -0.66 20.20 5.85
C LYS A 45 -2.14 20.58 5.93
N LEU A 46 -2.99 19.97 5.11
CA LEU A 46 -4.43 20.27 5.08
C LEU A 46 -5.19 19.53 6.18
N THR A 47 -4.89 18.24 6.38
CA THR A 47 -5.74 17.33 7.17
C THR A 47 -5.16 16.97 8.53
N GLY A 48 -3.86 17.25 8.75
CA GLY A 48 -3.12 16.79 9.94
C GLY A 48 -2.79 15.30 9.94
N GLN A 49 -3.18 14.54 8.91
CA GLN A 49 -2.98 13.09 8.82
C GLN A 49 -1.97 12.74 7.72
N TYR A 50 -1.12 11.76 7.97
CA TYR A 50 -0.19 11.25 6.96
C TYR A 50 -0.91 10.32 5.98
N LEU A 51 -0.46 10.33 4.72
CA LEU A 51 -0.90 9.37 3.71
C LEU A 51 -0.06 8.10 3.86
N LEU A 52 -0.69 7.04 4.35
CA LEU A 52 -0.13 5.70 4.34
C LEU A 52 -0.07 5.18 2.91
N GLU A 53 0.94 4.39 2.59
CA GLU A 53 1.04 3.74 1.29
C GLU A 53 1.02 2.23 1.49
N GLY A 54 0.28 1.54 0.62
CA GLY A 54 0.22 0.09 0.60
C GLY A 54 0.29 -0.45 -0.81
N TYR A 55 0.95 -1.59 -0.94
CA TYR A 55 1.01 -2.36 -2.17
C TYR A 55 0.10 -3.57 -2.05
N GLY A 56 -0.67 -3.82 -3.12
CA GLY A 56 -1.57 -4.94 -3.21
C GLY A 56 -1.61 -5.47 -4.62
N LEU A 57 -1.92 -6.77 -4.74
CA LEU A 57 -2.18 -7.45 -6.01
C LEU A 57 -3.56 -8.08 -5.90
N THR A 58 -4.36 -8.00 -6.96
CA THR A 58 -5.69 -8.62 -7.02
C THR A 58 -5.62 -10.14 -6.76
N GLU A 59 -4.50 -10.76 -7.08
CA GLU A 59 -4.20 -12.18 -7.01
C GLU A 59 -3.78 -12.66 -5.61
N CYS A 60 -3.43 -11.76 -4.68
CA CYS A 60 -2.76 -12.12 -3.42
C CYS A 60 -3.47 -11.61 -2.15
N ALA A 61 -4.79 -11.36 -2.21
CA ALA A 61 -5.54 -10.55 -1.23
C ALA A 61 -5.11 -9.07 -1.30
N PRO A 62 -6.04 -8.12 -1.08
CA PRO A 62 -5.93 -6.76 -1.64
C PRO A 62 -4.79 -5.90 -1.07
N LEU A 63 -4.02 -6.41 -0.11
CA LEU A 63 -2.90 -5.74 0.53
C LEU A 63 -1.81 -6.77 0.88
N VAL A 64 -0.64 -6.60 0.26
CA VAL A 64 0.56 -7.43 0.47
C VAL A 64 1.50 -6.77 1.49
N SER A 65 1.67 -5.45 1.38
CA SER A 65 2.49 -4.67 2.32
C SER A 65 1.89 -3.28 2.54
N VAL A 66 2.15 -2.69 3.69
CA VAL A 66 1.69 -1.35 4.04
C VAL A 66 2.66 -0.65 4.98
N ASN A 67 2.76 0.68 4.86
CA ASN A 67 3.47 1.49 5.84
C ASN A 67 2.80 1.38 7.22
N PRO A 68 3.58 1.38 8.32
CA PRO A 68 3.03 1.42 9.68
C PRO A 68 2.07 2.60 9.86
N HIS A 69 0.96 2.39 10.58
CA HIS A 69 -0.07 3.41 10.78
C HIS A 69 0.40 4.67 11.54
N ASP A 70 1.51 4.57 12.25
CA ASP A 70 2.12 5.59 13.10
C ASP A 70 3.26 6.35 12.41
N ILE A 71 3.39 6.27 11.07
CA ILE A 71 4.34 7.10 10.33
C ILE A 71 4.11 8.60 10.55
N ASP A 72 5.20 9.34 10.72
CA ASP A 72 5.24 10.79 10.80
C ASP A 72 6.05 11.43 9.65
N TYR A 73 6.30 10.65 8.58
CA TYR A 73 6.99 11.08 7.37
C TYR A 73 6.42 10.37 6.13
N HIS A 74 6.68 10.94 4.95
CA HIS A 74 6.42 10.25 3.68
C HIS A 74 7.57 9.27 3.40
N SER A 75 7.30 7.97 3.39
CA SER A 75 8.35 6.95 3.25
C SER A 75 8.78 6.72 1.80
N GLY A 76 7.88 6.95 0.83
CA GLY A 76 8.11 6.58 -0.57
C GLY A 76 8.29 5.07 -0.80
N SER A 77 7.98 4.26 0.22
CA SER A 77 8.10 2.80 0.20
C SER A 77 6.73 2.14 0.31
N ILE A 78 6.65 0.88 -0.10
CA ILE A 78 5.45 0.04 0.03
C ILE A 78 5.26 -0.53 1.45
N GLY A 79 6.14 -0.14 2.39
CA GLY A 79 6.10 -0.55 3.78
C GLY A 79 6.49 -2.00 4.03
N LEU A 80 5.92 -2.59 5.09
CA LEU A 80 6.24 -3.93 5.57
C LEU A 80 5.16 -4.93 5.12
N PRO A 81 5.52 -6.21 4.89
CA PRO A 81 4.54 -7.25 4.66
C PRO A 81 3.49 -7.30 5.77
N VAL A 82 2.22 -7.44 5.38
CA VAL A 82 1.14 -7.60 6.37
C VAL A 82 1.28 -8.93 7.11
N PRO A 83 0.71 -9.07 8.33
CA PRO A 83 0.78 -10.33 9.07
C PRO A 83 0.35 -11.53 8.21
N SER A 84 1.03 -12.67 8.41
CA SER A 84 0.82 -13.90 7.64
C SER A 84 1.12 -13.79 6.13
N THR A 85 1.90 -12.79 5.72
CA THR A 85 2.45 -12.69 4.36
C THR A 85 3.96 -12.79 4.39
N GLU A 86 4.50 -13.80 3.71
CA GLU A 86 5.93 -13.91 3.45
C GLU A 86 6.23 -13.22 2.11
N ALA A 87 7.25 -12.36 2.10
CA ALA A 87 7.68 -11.67 0.89
C ALA A 87 9.21 -11.59 0.87
N LYS A 88 9.78 -11.77 -0.32
CA LYS A 88 11.22 -11.66 -0.57
C LYS A 88 11.48 -10.85 -1.84
N LEU A 89 12.68 -10.30 -1.94
CA LEU A 89 13.17 -9.68 -3.15
C LEU A 89 14.08 -10.68 -3.87
N VAL A 90 13.86 -10.89 -5.16
CA VAL A 90 14.69 -11.77 -5.98
C VAL A 90 15.26 -11.06 -7.21
N ASP A 91 16.39 -11.53 -7.71
CA ASP A 91 16.99 -11.09 -8.97
C ASP A 91 16.29 -11.67 -10.21
N ASP A 92 16.90 -11.50 -11.38
CA ASP A 92 16.38 -12.01 -12.66
C ASP A 92 16.51 -13.55 -12.77
N ASP A 93 17.35 -14.17 -11.96
CA ASP A 93 17.61 -15.61 -11.90
C ASP A 93 16.84 -16.28 -10.73
N ASP A 94 15.88 -15.58 -10.12
CA ASP A 94 15.06 -16.01 -8.97
C ASP A 94 15.85 -16.25 -7.65
N ASN A 95 17.06 -15.70 -7.53
CA ASN A 95 17.83 -15.77 -6.29
C ASN A 95 17.48 -14.61 -5.36
N GLU A 96 17.39 -14.89 -4.06
CA GLU A 96 17.14 -13.86 -3.05
C GLU A 96 18.28 -12.84 -2.99
N VAL A 97 17.93 -11.55 -3.00
CA VAL A 97 18.91 -10.45 -2.94
C VAL A 97 19.15 -9.99 -1.50
N ALA A 98 20.35 -9.46 -1.24
CA ALA A 98 20.71 -8.95 0.08
C ALA A 98 19.90 -7.68 0.45
N PRO A 99 19.72 -7.39 1.75
CA PRO A 99 19.05 -6.15 2.17
C PRO A 99 19.71 -4.90 1.59
N GLY A 100 18.91 -4.06 0.93
CA GLY A 100 19.37 -2.83 0.27
C GLY A 100 19.70 -2.99 -1.22
N GLU A 101 19.77 -4.22 -1.72
CA GLU A 101 19.93 -4.48 -3.15
C GLU A 101 18.57 -4.45 -3.88
N PRO A 102 18.49 -3.88 -5.09
CA PRO A 102 17.28 -3.92 -5.90
C PRO A 102 16.90 -5.35 -6.28
N GLY A 103 15.61 -5.67 -6.19
CA GLY A 103 15.06 -6.93 -6.64
C GLY A 103 13.56 -6.84 -6.89
N ARG A 104 13.01 -7.86 -7.54
CA ARG A 104 11.57 -8.02 -7.77
C ARG A 104 10.92 -8.60 -6.52
N ALA A 105 9.82 -8.00 -6.06
CA ALA A 105 9.04 -8.53 -4.95
C ALA A 105 8.29 -9.80 -5.35
N VAL A 106 8.48 -10.87 -4.58
CA VAL A 106 7.79 -12.15 -4.72
C VAL A 106 7.14 -12.50 -3.39
N ARG A 107 5.85 -12.86 -3.42
CA ARG A 107 5.13 -13.37 -2.26
C ARG A 107 5.39 -14.87 -2.14
N GLU A 108 5.86 -15.29 -0.97
CA GLU A 108 5.88 -16.70 -0.60
C GLU A 108 4.54 -17.08 0.04
N ARG A 109 4.01 -18.24 -0.37
CA ARG A 109 2.76 -18.75 0.18
C ARG A 109 3.10 -19.32 1.56
N ALA A 110 2.52 -18.77 2.62
CA ALA A 110 2.74 -19.27 3.97
C ALA A 110 2.52 -20.79 4.02
N ALA A 111 3.47 -21.51 4.63
CA ALA A 111 3.37 -22.94 4.89
C ALA A 111 2.25 -23.22 5.91
N GLY A 112 1.00 -23.18 5.45
CA GLY A 112 -0.21 -23.32 6.26
C GLY A 112 -1.52 -23.23 5.46
N ASP A 113 -1.50 -22.60 4.28
CA ASP A 113 -2.69 -22.36 3.45
C ASP A 113 -3.04 -23.50 2.46
N ALA A 114 -2.58 -24.73 2.72
CA ALA A 114 -2.96 -25.88 1.88
C ALA A 114 -4.45 -26.31 2.04
N GLY A 115 -5.22 -25.65 2.91
CA GLY A 115 -6.53 -26.16 3.36
C GLY A 115 -7.79 -25.54 2.76
N LEU A 116 -7.74 -24.45 1.98
CA LEU A 116 -8.98 -23.76 1.60
C LEU A 116 -9.02 -23.27 0.15
N LEU A 117 -8.87 -24.19 -0.80
CA LEU A 117 -9.35 -24.00 -2.18
C LEU A 117 -10.09 -25.27 -2.63
N ALA A 118 -11.25 -25.52 -2.03
CA ALA A 118 -12.33 -26.21 -2.70
C ALA A 118 -13.34 -25.15 -3.16
N ALA A 119 -13.16 -24.61 -4.37
CA ALA A 119 -14.18 -23.81 -5.04
C ALA A 119 -14.15 -24.08 -6.55
N SER A 120 -15.02 -25.02 -6.93
CA SER A 120 -15.66 -25.21 -8.23
C SER A 120 -14.77 -25.19 -9.48
N GLY A 121 -14.57 -26.40 -10.03
CA GLY A 121 -14.18 -26.57 -11.42
C GLY A 121 -15.16 -25.91 -12.39
N ARG A 122 -14.62 -25.55 -13.54
CA ARG A 122 -15.35 -25.61 -14.80
C ARG A 122 -14.36 -26.11 -15.85
N ASP A 123 -14.47 -27.40 -16.14
CA ASP A 123 -14.12 -27.93 -17.45
C ASP A 123 -15.00 -27.23 -18.50
N ARG A 124 -14.37 -27.05 -19.66
CA ARG A 124 -14.82 -26.64 -21.00
C ARG A 124 -16.32 -26.51 -21.25
#